data_AF-A0A940WMG9-F1
#
_entry.id   AF-A0A940WMG9-F1
#
_cell.length_a   1.000
_cell.length_b   1.000
_cell.length_c   1.000
_cell.angle_alpha   90.00
_cell.angle_beta   90.00
_cell.angle_gamma   90.00
#
_symmetry.space_group_name_H-M   'P 1'
#
loop_
_entity.id
_entity.type
_entity.pdbx_description
1 polymer ?
#
loop_
_entity_poly.entity_id
_entity_poly.type
_entity_poly.pdbx_seq_one_letter_code
_entity_poly.pdbx_strand_id
1 'polypeptide(L)'
;MTAIDPGRRLDDARRLAESGDLDAAAAIFAEIAAGADGTGVDDAGRAEAAAGLSVVAERMAMGLLDEGQPGQAADLLLEALSIEGVADAARLRVLLGIAHLELACAEFAGAVEEGRWQQEGDAETGALAIELLARTLPLRGRDDDAETVWRYGLDHPDQALAEQVRLRLGRDVRPVLEGTEA
;
A
#
# COMPACT_ATOMS: atom_id res chain seq x y z
N MET A 1 -34.99 12.93 20.18
CA MET A 1 -33.70 12.32 19.83
C MET A 1 -32.66 12.90 20.76
N THR A 2 -32.34 12.20 21.84
CA THR A 2 -31.24 12.56 22.74
C THR A 2 -29.94 12.23 22.03
N ALA A 3 -29.09 13.23 21.79
CA ALA A 3 -27.74 13.01 21.29
C ALA A 3 -27.04 12.01 22.22
N ILE A 4 -26.49 10.93 21.65
CA ILE A 4 -25.70 9.96 22.41
C ILE A 4 -24.45 10.68 22.91
N ASP A 5 -24.15 10.54 24.20
CA ASP A 5 -22.95 11.09 24.84
C ASP A 5 -21.68 10.69 24.06
N PRO A 6 -20.89 11.66 23.56
CA PRO A 6 -19.64 11.40 22.85
C PRO A 6 -18.68 10.44 23.55
N GLY A 7 -18.55 10.53 24.88
CA GLY A 7 -17.67 9.65 25.65
C GLY A 7 -18.10 8.18 25.55
N ARG A 8 -19.42 7.93 25.60
CA ARG A 8 -19.98 6.59 25.44
C ARG A 8 -19.73 6.03 24.04
N ARG A 9 -19.78 6.87 22.99
CA ARG A 9 -19.51 6.43 21.62
C ARG A 9 -18.04 6.01 21.45
N LEU A 10 -17.10 6.75 22.04
CA LEU A 10 -15.68 6.39 22.03
C LEU A 10 -15.42 5.06 22.74
N ASP A 11 -16.06 4.84 23.90
CA ASP A 11 -15.95 3.58 24.63
C ASP A 11 -16.56 2.40 23.87
N ASP A 12 -17.68 2.62 23.18
CA ASP A 12 -18.29 1.62 22.32
C ASP A 12 -17.39 1.28 21.11
N ALA A 13 -16.76 2.28 20.48
CA ALA A 13 -15.81 2.08 19.38
C ALA A 13 -14.58 1.26 19.82
N ARG A 14 -14.03 1.55 21.00
CA ARG A 14 -12.94 0.75 21.58
C ARG A 14 -13.33 -0.69 21.79
N ARG A 15 -14.50 -0.93 22.38
CA ARG A 15 -15.00 -2.28 22.64
C ARG A 15 -15.16 -3.07 21.34
N LEU A 16 -15.66 -2.43 20.28
CA LEU A 16 -15.74 -3.03 18.95
C LEU A 16 -14.34 -3.40 18.43
N ALA A 17 -13.38 -2.48 18.49
CA ALA A 17 -12.00 -2.73 18.06
C ALA A 17 -11.32 -3.88 18.84
N GLU A 18 -11.54 -3.94 20.16
CA GLU A 18 -11.05 -5.02 21.02
C GLU A 18 -11.68 -6.37 20.69
N SER A 19 -12.97 -6.37 20.35
CA SER A 19 -13.70 -7.59 19.92
C SER A 19 -13.39 -8.03 18.48
N GLY A 20 -12.70 -7.18 17.71
CA GLY A 20 -12.32 -7.44 16.32
C GLY A 20 -13.31 -6.94 15.27
N ASP A 21 -14.40 -6.27 15.67
CA ASP A 21 -15.29 -5.57 14.74
C ASP A 21 -14.68 -4.23 14.34
N LEU A 22 -13.64 -4.32 13.49
CA LEU A 22 -12.80 -3.19 13.10
C LEU A 22 -13.54 -2.21 12.19
N ASP A 23 -14.39 -2.70 11.29
CA ASP A 23 -15.20 -1.86 10.39
C ASP A 23 -16.15 -0.94 11.20
N ALA A 24 -16.89 -1.51 12.15
CA ALA A 24 -17.80 -0.72 12.99
C ALA A 24 -17.05 0.25 13.89
N ALA A 25 -15.89 -0.15 14.42
CA ALA A 25 -15.03 0.73 15.21
C ALA A 25 -14.50 1.91 14.38
N ALA A 26 -13.97 1.64 13.18
CA ALA A 26 -13.44 2.64 12.27
C ALA A 26 -14.51 3.69 11.91
N ALA A 27 -15.73 3.25 11.58
CA ALA A 27 -16.83 4.15 11.25
C ALA A 27 -17.14 5.13 12.39
N ILE A 28 -17.21 4.65 13.64
CA ILE A 28 -17.47 5.52 14.79
C ILE A 28 -16.31 6.48 15.04
N PHE A 29 -15.06 6.00 14.99
CA PHE A 29 -13.90 6.87 15.18
C PHE A 29 -13.80 7.94 14.09
N ALA A 30 -14.02 7.59 12.82
CA ALA A 30 -13.99 8.53 11.71
C ALA A 30 -15.08 9.62 11.85
N GLU A 31 -16.31 9.24 12.21
CA GLU A 31 -17.41 10.21 12.39
C GLU A 31 -17.09 11.23 13.49
N ILE A 32 -16.53 10.76 14.62
CA ILE A 32 -16.17 11.64 15.74
C ILE A 32 -14.97 12.52 15.37
N ALA A 33 -13.92 11.94 14.75
CA ALA A 33 -12.72 12.65 14.38
C ALA A 33 -12.98 13.74 13.33
N ALA A 34 -13.85 13.46 12.35
CA ALA A 34 -14.28 14.43 11.32
C ALA A 34 -15.08 15.60 11.90
N GLY A 35 -15.54 15.51 13.15
CA GLY A 35 -16.25 16.58 13.83
C GLY A 35 -17.57 16.93 13.15
N ALA A 36 -18.31 15.92 12.66
CA ALA A 36 -19.63 16.14 12.07
C ALA A 36 -20.48 17.06 12.96
N ASP A 37 -21.03 18.13 12.38
CA ASP A 37 -21.75 19.19 13.08
C ASP A 37 -22.84 18.61 14.00
N GLY A 38 -22.82 18.99 15.27
CA GLY A 38 -23.83 18.57 16.25
C GLY A 38 -23.48 17.34 17.11
N THR A 39 -22.26 16.80 16.98
CA THR A 39 -21.77 15.72 17.87
C THR A 39 -21.47 16.18 19.30
N GLY A 40 -21.20 17.48 19.51
CA GLY A 40 -20.89 18.03 20.85
C GLY A 40 -19.55 17.56 21.42
N VAL A 41 -18.67 16.98 20.60
CA VAL A 41 -17.34 16.50 21.01
C VAL A 41 -16.36 17.67 21.05
N ASP A 42 -15.63 17.80 22.15
CA ASP A 42 -14.53 18.75 22.27
C ASP A 42 -13.30 18.32 21.45
N ASP A 43 -12.30 19.19 21.38
CA ASP A 43 -11.09 18.92 20.59
C ASP A 43 -10.33 17.69 21.10
N ALA A 44 -10.42 17.39 22.40
CA ALA A 44 -9.79 16.24 23.01
C ALA A 44 -10.44 14.93 22.56
N GLY A 45 -11.77 14.85 22.56
CA GLY A 45 -12.49 13.68 22.07
C GLY A 45 -12.29 13.45 20.57
N ARG A 46 -12.13 14.51 19.77
CA ARG A 46 -11.78 14.39 18.34
C ARG A 46 -10.37 13.86 18.14
N ALA A 47 -9.40 14.34 18.90
CA ALA A 47 -8.02 13.83 18.86
C ALA A 47 -7.93 12.37 19.31
N GLU A 48 -8.69 11.99 20.33
CA GLU A 48 -8.79 10.61 20.81
C GLU A 48 -9.42 9.68 19.76
N ALA A 49 -10.47 10.14 19.08
CA ALA A 49 -11.07 9.42 17.97
C ALA A 49 -10.10 9.26 16.79
N ALA A 50 -9.37 10.32 16.44
CA ALA A 50 -8.36 10.29 15.39
C ALA A 50 -7.25 9.28 15.69
N ALA A 51 -6.82 9.17 16.95
CA ALA A 51 -5.88 8.15 17.39
C ALA A 51 -6.46 6.72 17.29
N GLY A 52 -7.71 6.54 17.71
CA GLY A 52 -8.42 5.27 17.56
C GLY A 52 -8.55 4.82 16.10
N LEU A 53 -8.89 5.77 15.21
CA LEU A 53 -8.99 5.52 13.78
C LEU A 53 -7.66 5.05 13.20
N SER A 54 -6.54 5.70 13.54
CA SER A 54 -5.22 5.32 13.02
C SER A 54 -4.84 3.88 13.38
N VAL A 55 -5.08 3.48 14.63
CA VAL A 55 -4.78 2.12 15.11
C VAL A 55 -5.64 1.08 14.39
N VAL A 56 -6.94 1.35 14.24
CA VAL A 56 -7.86 0.44 13.55
C VAL A 56 -7.51 0.35 12.06
N ALA A 57 -7.26 1.48 11.41
CA ALA A 57 -6.91 1.55 10.00
C ALA A 57 -5.59 0.81 9.70
N GLU A 58 -4.56 0.97 10.54
CA GLU A 58 -3.30 0.21 10.43
C GLU A 58 -3.58 -1.31 10.47
N ARG A 59 -4.35 -1.76 11.46
CA ARG A 59 -4.64 -3.19 11.62
C ARG A 59 -5.43 -3.76 10.45
N MET A 60 -6.45 -3.04 9.97
CA MET A 60 -7.24 -3.46 8.81
C MET A 60 -6.38 -3.50 7.54
N ALA A 61 -5.58 -2.45 7.28
CA ALA A 61 -4.71 -2.40 6.12
C ALA A 61 -3.69 -3.52 6.11
N MET A 62 -3.07 -3.85 7.25
CA MET A 62 -2.16 -4.98 7.37
C MET A 62 -2.87 -6.31 7.06
N GLY A 63 -4.07 -6.53 7.60
CA GLY A 63 -4.86 -7.73 7.28
C GLY A 63 -5.18 -7.85 5.79
N LEU A 64 -5.63 -6.76 5.17
CA LEU A 64 -5.89 -6.71 3.72
C LEU A 64 -4.62 -7.00 2.90
N LEU A 65 -3.47 -6.48 3.32
CA LEU A 65 -2.19 -6.77 2.65
C LEU A 65 -1.78 -8.24 2.79
N ASP A 66 -1.94 -8.84 3.97
CA ASP A 66 -1.67 -10.26 4.22
C ASP A 66 -2.60 -11.17 3.40
N GLU A 67 -3.82 -10.73 3.15
CA GLU A 67 -4.81 -11.41 2.30
C GLU A 67 -4.61 -11.15 0.79
N GLY A 68 -3.61 -10.35 0.40
CA GLY A 68 -3.35 -10.02 -1.00
C GLY A 68 -4.37 -9.07 -1.61
N GLN A 69 -4.96 -8.18 -0.81
CA GLN A 69 -5.95 -7.18 -1.22
C GLN A 69 -5.40 -5.73 -1.13
N PRO A 70 -4.29 -5.41 -1.84
CA PRO A 70 -3.63 -4.11 -1.69
C PRO A 70 -4.48 -2.93 -2.19
N GLY A 71 -5.38 -3.15 -3.15
CA GLY A 71 -6.32 -2.11 -3.60
C GLY A 71 -7.25 -1.64 -2.50
N GLN A 72 -7.87 -2.58 -1.78
CA GLN A 72 -8.74 -2.27 -0.64
C GLN A 72 -7.96 -1.62 0.50
N ALA A 73 -6.72 -2.10 0.76
CA ALA A 73 -5.85 -1.48 1.75
C ALA A 73 -5.53 -0.02 1.40
N ALA A 74 -5.24 0.28 0.13
CA ALA A 74 -4.94 1.63 -0.33
C ALA A 74 -6.15 2.56 -0.17
N ASP A 75 -7.34 2.12 -0.57
CA ASP A 75 -8.58 2.89 -0.44
C ASP A 75 -8.89 3.24 1.02
N LEU A 76 -8.81 2.24 1.90
CA LEU A 76 -9.01 2.42 3.35
C LEU A 76 -8.01 3.41 3.97
N LEU A 77 -6.73 3.31 3.58
CA LEU A 77 -5.69 4.21 4.09
C LEU A 77 -5.86 5.64 3.57
N LEU A 78 -6.30 5.81 2.32
CA LEU A 78 -6.62 7.13 1.75
C LEU A 78 -7.80 7.76 2.48
N GLU A 79 -8.84 6.99 2.80
CA GLU A 79 -9.99 7.45 3.58
C GLU A 79 -9.54 7.91 4.98
N ALA A 80 -8.78 7.10 5.71
CA ALA A 80 -8.26 7.48 7.03
C ALA A 80 -7.35 8.73 6.96
N LEU A 81 -6.48 8.83 5.96
CA LEU A 81 -5.60 9.99 5.75
C LEU A 81 -6.34 11.27 5.35
N SER A 82 -7.60 11.17 4.91
CA SER A 82 -8.43 12.33 4.60
C SER A 82 -8.98 13.04 5.85
N ILE A 83 -8.97 12.37 7.00
CA ILE A 83 -9.40 12.94 8.28
C ILE A 83 -8.37 13.94 8.79
N GLU A 84 -8.80 15.18 8.99
CA GLU A 84 -7.93 16.23 9.53
C GLU A 84 -7.44 15.84 10.94
N GLY A 85 -6.12 15.93 11.15
CA GLY A 85 -5.52 15.60 12.44
C GLY A 85 -5.44 14.11 12.76
N VAL A 86 -5.64 13.21 11.78
CA VAL A 86 -5.40 11.76 11.95
C VAL A 86 -4.03 11.51 12.59
N ALA A 87 -3.99 10.69 13.64
CA ALA A 87 -2.76 10.40 14.33
C ALA A 87 -1.83 9.52 13.47
N ASP A 88 -0.53 9.54 13.73
CA ASP A 88 0.45 8.66 13.06
C ASP A 88 0.36 8.64 11.52
N ALA A 89 -0.02 9.77 10.90
CA ALA A 89 -0.19 9.88 9.45
C ALA A 89 1.03 9.41 8.64
N ALA A 90 2.25 9.60 9.18
CA ALA A 90 3.47 9.10 8.56
C ALA A 90 3.48 7.57 8.40
N ARG A 91 3.03 6.84 9.43
CA ARG A 91 2.92 5.38 9.42
C ARG A 91 1.86 4.91 8.42
N LEU A 92 0.69 5.53 8.42
CA LEU A 92 -0.37 5.22 7.46
C LEU A 92 0.09 5.45 6.00
N ARG A 93 0.87 6.52 5.76
CA ARG A 93 1.48 6.77 4.44
C ARG A 93 2.51 5.72 4.04
N VAL A 94 3.27 5.16 4.98
CA VAL A 94 4.19 4.04 4.71
C VAL A 94 3.40 2.81 4.28
N LEU A 95 2.32 2.47 4.98
CA LEU A 95 1.45 1.36 4.60
C LEU A 95 0.79 1.58 3.23
N LEU A 96 0.40 2.82 2.91
CA LEU A 96 -0.16 3.17 1.60
C LEU A 96 0.89 2.99 0.50
N GLY A 97 2.13 3.41 0.76
CA GLY A 97 3.25 3.15 -0.15
C GLY A 97 3.46 1.66 -0.37
N ILE A 98 3.40 0.85 0.68
CA ILE A 98 3.45 -0.61 0.59
C ILE A 98 2.33 -1.18 -0.29
N ALA A 99 1.08 -0.73 -0.08
CA ALA A 99 -0.06 -1.16 -0.89
C ALA A 99 0.14 -0.83 -2.37
N HIS A 100 0.66 0.36 -2.68
CA HIS A 100 0.99 0.74 -4.05
C HIS A 100 2.14 -0.07 -4.65
N LEU A 101 3.13 -0.49 -3.86
CA LEU A 101 4.17 -1.41 -4.36
C LEU A 101 3.59 -2.77 -4.75
N GLU A 102 2.65 -3.30 -3.97
CA GLU A 102 1.96 -4.56 -4.32
C GLU A 102 1.11 -4.43 -5.58
N LEU A 103 0.38 -3.32 -5.73
CA LEU A 103 -0.37 -3.01 -6.95
C LEU A 103 0.55 -2.89 -8.17
N ALA A 104 1.68 -2.19 -8.04
CA ALA A 104 2.66 -2.07 -9.10
C ALA A 104 3.24 -3.43 -9.50
N CYS A 105 3.58 -4.29 -8.52
CA CYS A 105 4.01 -5.66 -8.78
C CYS A 105 2.97 -6.46 -9.57
N ALA A 106 1.68 -6.33 -9.22
CA ALA A 106 0.60 -7.02 -9.93
C ALA A 106 0.49 -6.56 -11.39
N GLU A 107 0.54 -5.26 -11.65
CA GLU A 107 0.50 -4.70 -13.02
C GLU A 107 1.71 -5.13 -13.85
N PHE A 108 2.92 -5.09 -13.27
CA PHE A 108 4.12 -5.55 -13.98
C PHE A 108 4.07 -7.05 -14.26
N ALA A 109 3.58 -7.86 -13.33
CA ALA A 109 3.36 -9.28 -13.56
C ALA A 109 2.35 -9.54 -14.68
N GLY A 110 1.23 -8.79 -14.70
CA GLY A 110 0.25 -8.82 -15.78
C GLY A 110 0.88 -8.51 -17.15
N ALA A 111 1.68 -7.44 -17.24
CA ALA A 111 2.39 -7.09 -18.47
C ALA A 111 3.37 -8.18 -18.94
N VAL A 112 4.07 -8.85 -18.01
CA VAL A 112 4.92 -10.00 -18.33
C VAL A 112 4.11 -11.18 -18.87
N GLU A 113 2.93 -11.44 -18.27
CA GLU A 113 2.04 -12.52 -18.70
C GLU A 113 1.40 -12.25 -20.06
N GLU A 114 0.93 -11.02 -20.32
CA GLU A 114 0.37 -10.63 -21.61
C GLU A 114 1.39 -10.81 -22.75
N GLY A 115 2.64 -10.42 -22.50
CA GLY A 115 3.75 -10.59 -23.44
C GLY A 115 4.03 -12.04 -23.83
N ARG A 116 3.70 -13.03 -22.98
CA ARG A 116 3.87 -14.48 -23.29
C ARG A 116 3.00 -14.95 -24.43
N TRP A 117 1.82 -14.36 -24.58
CA TRP A 117 0.81 -14.82 -25.53
C TRP A 117 0.85 -14.03 -26.84
N GLN A 118 1.63 -12.94 -26.89
CA GLN A 118 1.78 -12.11 -28.07
C GLN A 118 2.92 -12.64 -28.95
N GLN A 119 2.57 -13.07 -30.15
CA GLN A 119 3.51 -13.64 -31.12
C GLN A 119 4.49 -12.60 -31.68
N GLU A 120 4.12 -11.31 -31.61
CA GLU A 120 4.93 -10.13 -31.94
C GLU A 120 4.84 -9.12 -30.78
N GLY A 121 5.29 -9.52 -29.59
CA GLY A 121 5.36 -8.62 -28.44
C GLY A 121 6.52 -7.62 -28.55
N ASP A 122 6.36 -6.44 -27.96
CA ASP A 122 7.47 -5.49 -27.83
C ASP A 122 8.47 -5.96 -26.75
N ALA A 123 9.61 -6.47 -27.21
CA ALA A 123 10.70 -6.94 -26.36
C ALA A 123 11.21 -5.87 -25.39
N GLU A 124 11.13 -4.58 -25.75
CA GLU A 124 11.56 -3.48 -24.86
C GLU A 124 10.60 -3.33 -23.68
N THR A 125 9.29 -3.28 -23.95
CA THR A 125 8.25 -3.23 -22.92
C THR A 125 8.29 -4.46 -22.03
N GLY A 126 8.41 -5.66 -22.60
CA GLY A 126 8.52 -6.91 -21.82
C GLY A 126 9.74 -6.92 -20.90
N ALA A 127 10.91 -6.51 -21.41
CA ALA A 127 12.12 -6.43 -20.59
C ALA A 127 12.05 -5.34 -19.50
N LEU A 128 11.35 -4.22 -19.76
CA LEU A 128 11.10 -3.20 -18.75
C LEU A 128 10.18 -3.73 -17.63
N ALA A 129 9.11 -4.45 -17.97
CA ALA A 129 8.22 -5.05 -16.98
C ALA A 129 8.95 -6.06 -16.08
N ILE A 130 9.81 -6.91 -16.67
CA ILE A 130 10.68 -7.84 -15.94
C ILE A 130 11.61 -7.09 -15.00
N GLU A 131 12.28 -6.03 -15.49
CA GLU A 131 13.17 -5.21 -14.67
C GLU A 131 12.44 -4.58 -13.48
N LEU A 132 11.31 -3.91 -13.72
CA LEU A 132 10.58 -3.20 -12.68
C LEU A 132 10.01 -4.17 -11.65
N LEU A 133 9.46 -5.30 -12.07
CA LEU A 133 8.98 -6.35 -11.16
C LEU A 133 10.11 -6.90 -10.31
N ALA A 134 11.21 -7.34 -10.94
CA ALA A 134 12.32 -7.95 -10.21
C ALA A 134 13.07 -6.97 -9.29
N ARG A 135 13.02 -5.66 -9.55
CA ARG A 135 13.58 -4.65 -8.64
C ARG A 135 12.63 -4.21 -7.53
N THR A 136 11.32 -4.40 -7.72
CA THR A 136 10.31 -4.01 -6.72
C THR A 136 10.07 -5.10 -5.69
N LEU A 137 10.09 -6.38 -6.10
CA LEU A 137 9.89 -7.54 -5.23
C LEU A 137 10.81 -7.59 -3.98
N PRO A 138 12.11 -7.27 -4.06
CA PRO A 138 13.00 -7.24 -2.89
C PRO A 138 12.60 -6.19 -1.84
N LEU A 139 11.94 -5.10 -2.24
CA LEU A 139 11.43 -4.08 -1.30
C LEU A 139 10.32 -4.65 -0.39
N ARG A 140 9.77 -5.82 -0.74
CA ARG A 140 8.77 -6.58 0.00
C ARG A 140 9.33 -7.86 0.62
N GLY A 141 10.66 -8.04 0.61
CA GLY A 141 11.32 -9.25 1.10
C GLY A 141 11.08 -10.49 0.22
N ARG A 142 10.75 -10.28 -1.06
CA ARG A 142 10.47 -11.35 -2.04
C ARG A 142 11.65 -11.57 -2.98
N ASP A 143 12.84 -11.74 -2.41
CA ASP A 143 14.10 -11.89 -3.15
C ASP A 143 14.10 -13.13 -4.08
N ASP A 144 13.54 -14.25 -3.63
CA ASP A 144 13.47 -15.49 -4.42
C ASP A 144 12.56 -15.34 -5.66
N ASP A 145 11.46 -14.59 -5.50
CA ASP A 145 10.56 -14.27 -6.62
C ASP A 145 11.27 -13.35 -7.62
N ALA A 146 12.01 -12.35 -7.13
CA ALA A 146 12.80 -11.46 -7.96
C ALA A 146 13.83 -12.22 -8.80
N GLU A 147 14.55 -13.18 -8.20
CA GLU A 147 15.49 -14.04 -8.91
C GLU A 147 14.77 -14.86 -9.99
N THR A 148 13.58 -15.37 -9.69
CA THR A 148 12.77 -16.15 -10.63
C THR A 148 12.33 -15.30 -11.83
N VAL A 149 11.93 -14.04 -11.61
CA VAL A 149 11.57 -13.10 -12.69
C VAL A 149 12.78 -12.77 -13.57
N TRP A 150 13.95 -12.55 -12.98
CA TRP A 150 15.18 -12.34 -13.75
C TRP A 150 15.53 -13.56 -14.61
N ARG A 151 15.51 -14.75 -14.02
CA ARG A 151 15.81 -16.01 -14.71
C ARG A 151 14.86 -16.25 -15.87
N TYR A 152 13.57 -16.01 -15.66
CA TYR A 152 12.56 -16.07 -16.71
C TYR A 152 12.92 -15.19 -17.92
N GLY A 153 13.34 -13.95 -17.70
CA GLY A 153 13.72 -13.04 -18.78
C GLY A 153 15.02 -13.43 -19.49
N LEU A 154 16.01 -13.92 -18.74
CA LEU A 154 17.32 -14.30 -19.29
C LEU A 154 17.27 -15.57 -20.14
N ASP A 155 16.41 -16.52 -19.74
CA ASP A 155 16.22 -17.82 -20.39
C ASP A 155 15.07 -17.81 -21.43
N HIS A 156 14.53 -16.63 -21.73
CA HIS A 156 13.39 -16.50 -22.64
C HIS A 156 13.73 -16.94 -24.07
N PRO A 157 12.84 -17.66 -24.78
CA PRO A 157 13.11 -18.14 -26.14
C PRO A 157 13.28 -17.01 -27.17
N ASP A 158 12.57 -15.88 -26.97
CA ASP A 158 12.80 -14.66 -27.74
C ASP A 158 14.16 -14.03 -27.36
N GLN A 159 15.09 -14.08 -28.31
CA GLN A 159 16.45 -13.57 -28.15
C GLN A 159 16.48 -12.06 -27.96
N ALA A 160 15.58 -11.31 -28.59
CA ALA A 160 15.55 -9.85 -28.47
C ALA A 160 15.19 -9.44 -27.04
N LEU A 161 14.17 -10.09 -26.44
CA LEU A 161 13.81 -9.87 -25.05
C LEU A 161 14.95 -10.26 -24.10
N ALA A 162 15.56 -11.44 -24.30
CA ALA A 162 16.64 -11.90 -23.43
C ALA A 162 17.87 -10.97 -23.48
N GLU A 163 18.21 -10.41 -24.65
CA GLU A 163 19.25 -9.40 -24.80
C GLU A 163 18.92 -8.11 -24.03
N GLN A 164 17.69 -7.60 -24.13
CA GLN A 164 17.25 -6.42 -23.38
C GLN A 164 17.30 -6.65 -21.86
N VAL A 165 16.90 -7.83 -21.38
CA VAL A 165 16.98 -8.19 -19.96
C VAL A 165 18.43 -8.21 -19.47
N ARG A 166 19.37 -8.77 -20.25
CA ARG A 166 20.81 -8.76 -19.90
C ARG A 166 21.36 -7.34 -19.77
N LEU A 167 20.99 -6.44 -20.69
CA LEU A 167 21.41 -5.03 -20.63
C LEU A 167 20.90 -4.33 -19.37
N ARG A 168 19.65 -4.62 -18.96
CA ARG A 168 19.00 -4.02 -17.78
C ARG A 168 19.51 -4.56 -16.46
N LEU A 169 19.81 -5.86 -16.38
CA LEU A 169 20.41 -6.48 -15.19
C LEU A 169 21.74 -5.81 -14.80
N GLY A 170 22.54 -5.41 -15.79
CA GLY A 170 23.82 -4.73 -15.58
C GLY A 170 23.71 -3.26 -15.16
N ARG A 171 22.51 -2.66 -15.14
CA ARG A 171 22.32 -1.26 -14.75
C ARG A 171 22.39 -1.12 -13.23
N ASP A 172 23.27 -0.23 -12.77
CA ASP A 172 23.19 0.27 -11.40
C ASP A 172 22.03 1.27 -11.32
N VAL A 173 21.18 1.13 -10.30
CA VAL A 173 20.03 2.04 -10.05
C VAL A 173 20.32 2.92 -8.83
N ARG A 174 21.54 2.87 -8.29
CA ARG A 174 21.98 3.86 -7.31
C ARG A 174 21.92 5.25 -7.93
N PRO A 175 21.33 6.23 -7.26
CA PRO A 175 21.46 7.61 -7.68
C PRO A 175 22.95 7.97 -7.68
N VAL A 176 23.41 8.60 -8.77
CA VAL A 176 24.70 9.29 -8.76
C VAL A 176 24.54 10.45 -7.78
N LEU A 177 24.96 10.24 -6.55
CA LEU A 177 25.11 11.33 -5.59
C LEU A 177 26.36 12.10 -6.03
N GLU A 178 26.17 13.06 -6.94
CA GLU A 178 27.21 14.04 -7.23
C GLU A 178 27.55 14.74 -5.91
N GLY A 179 28.75 14.45 -5.40
CA GLY A 179 29.23 14.96 -4.14
C GLY A 179 29.16 16.48 -4.14
N THR A 180 28.32 17.04 -3.29
CA THR A 180 28.42 18.45 -2.94
C THR A 180 29.67 18.58 -2.09
N GLU A 181 30.78 19.00 -2.71
CA GLU A 181 31.96 19.41 -1.97
C GLU A 181 31.57 20.54 -1.01
N ALA A 182 31.97 20.37 0.26
CA ALA A 182 31.70 21.27 1.37
C ALA A 182 32.54 22.56 1.31
#